data_AF-A0A418RJW8-F1
#
_entry.id   AF-A0A418RJW8-F1
#
_cell.length_a   1.000
_cell.length_b   1.000
_cell.length_c   1.000
_cell.angle_alpha   90.00
_cell.angle_beta   90.00
_cell.angle_gamma   90.00
#
_symmetry.space_group_name_H-M   'P 1'
#
loop_
_entity.id
_entity.type
_entity.pdbx_description
1 polymer ?
#
loop_
_entity_poly.entity_id
_entity_poly.type
_entity_poly.pdbx_seq_one_letter_code
_entity_poly.pdbx_strand_id
1 'polypeptide(L)'
;MASGFESLGLTGTERGIYCVLIFVIAYGFVMTEEFTHMRKSKPVILAAGIIWAHAAILASQKGISVEAMHEAFEYNLKEYAELMLFLLVAMTYINSMAERNVFEALRSWLVRKQFGYRKLFLITGVITFFLSSVADNLTAALLVGAVVMAVGADNEKFVSIGFVNLVVAANAGGAFCPFGDITTLMVWQAGYAEFFDFFKLFIPSLVNYAVPAAVMYFAVPDEQPLETDEAAVVLKPGALQICGLFLLTIVTAVSFKQGLHLPPFMGMMVGLSVLMLYGFYLKKNHRAEGEKGFDVFNKVRDAEWDTLLFFFGVVFAVGGLGYIGYLELLSGAMYDGLGATTANILVGIISAIVDNIPVMFAVLNMNVDMDLYQWLLVTLTAGVGGSLLSVGSAAGVALMGQSNHKYTFFSHLKWTPAIAGGYAASIFVHYLINS
;
A
#
# COMPACT_ATOMS: atom_id res chain seq x y z
N MET A 1 1.72 16.85 -17.95
CA MET A 1 1.89 15.51 -18.54
C MET A 1 3.36 15.17 -18.47
N ALA A 2 3.72 14.13 -17.72
CA ALA A 2 5.11 13.69 -17.61
C ALA A 2 5.56 13.20 -18.99
N SER A 3 6.54 13.87 -19.59
CA SER A 3 7.16 13.41 -20.83
C SER A 3 7.93 12.13 -20.53
N GLY A 4 7.33 10.98 -20.84
CA GLY A 4 8.00 9.69 -20.78
C GLY A 4 9.23 9.66 -21.70
N PHE A 5 10.22 8.84 -21.37
CA PHE A 5 11.35 8.58 -22.24
C PHE A 5 10.94 7.70 -23.43
N GLU A 6 11.62 7.84 -24.57
CA GLU A 6 11.35 7.03 -25.76
C GLU A 6 11.80 5.58 -25.53
N SER A 7 10.96 4.62 -25.93
CA SER A 7 11.24 3.19 -25.77
C SER A 7 12.29 2.71 -26.78
N LEU A 8 13.10 1.72 -26.40
CA LEU A 8 14.07 1.13 -27.31
C LEU A 8 13.42 0.25 -28.38
N GLY A 9 12.22 -0.30 -28.13
CA GLY A 9 11.57 -1.23 -29.06
C GLY A 9 12.35 -2.53 -29.29
N LEU A 10 13.12 -2.99 -28.30
CA LEU A 10 14.04 -4.14 -28.40
C LEU A 10 13.56 -5.37 -27.60
N THR A 11 12.24 -5.49 -27.44
CA THR A 11 11.59 -6.56 -26.66
C THR A 11 11.89 -7.95 -27.19
N GLY A 12 11.98 -8.13 -28.51
CA GLY A 12 12.26 -9.43 -29.15
C GLY A 12 13.73 -9.86 -29.14
N THR A 13 14.64 -9.05 -28.59
CA THR A 13 16.07 -9.41 -28.53
C THR A 13 16.34 -10.41 -27.41
N GLU A 14 17.38 -11.23 -27.53
CA GLU A 14 17.78 -12.17 -26.47
C GLU A 14 17.96 -11.44 -25.12
N ARG A 15 18.66 -10.29 -25.12
CA ARG A 15 18.85 -9.45 -23.93
C ARG A 15 17.53 -8.90 -23.38
N GLY A 16 16.61 -8.49 -24.25
CA GLY A 16 15.27 -8.07 -23.84
C GLY A 16 14.52 -9.20 -23.12
N ILE A 17 14.54 -10.42 -23.66
CA ILE A 17 13.88 -11.59 -23.05
C ILE A 17 14.55 -11.97 -21.72
N TYR A 18 15.89 -11.91 -21.66
CA TYR A 18 16.63 -12.15 -20.42
C TYR A 18 16.21 -11.19 -19.29
N CYS A 19 15.97 -9.91 -19.58
CA CYS A 19 15.51 -8.95 -18.58
C CYS A 19 14.15 -9.32 -17.98
N VAL A 20 13.21 -9.80 -18.79
CA VAL A 20 11.91 -10.28 -18.30
C VAL A 20 12.09 -11.52 -17.44
N LEU A 21 12.92 -12.47 -17.85
CA LEU A 21 13.20 -13.66 -17.06
C LEU A 21 13.81 -13.30 -15.70
N ILE A 22 14.75 -12.36 -15.65
CA ILE A 22 15.34 -11.85 -14.41
C ILE A 22 14.26 -11.25 -13.51
N PHE A 23 13.36 -10.42 -14.06
CA PHE A 23 12.26 -9.84 -13.30
C PHE A 23 11.33 -10.91 -12.72
N VAL A 24 10.92 -11.89 -13.54
CA VAL A 24 10.04 -13.00 -13.12
C VAL A 24 10.70 -13.83 -12.01
N ILE A 25 11.98 -14.16 -12.14
CA ILE A 25 12.72 -14.91 -11.10
C ILE A 25 12.78 -14.12 -9.80
N ALA A 26 13.13 -12.83 -9.87
CA ALA A 26 13.20 -11.97 -8.68
C ALA A 26 11.84 -11.86 -7.99
N TYR A 27 10.77 -11.72 -8.77
CA TYR A 27 9.41 -11.67 -8.23
C TYR A 27 8.95 -13.02 -7.66
N GLY A 28 9.41 -14.14 -8.24
CA GLY A 28 9.25 -15.46 -7.66
C GLY A 28 9.83 -15.53 -6.24
N PHE A 29 11.03 -14.97 -6.02
CA PHE A 29 11.60 -14.89 -4.67
C PHE A 29 10.75 -14.05 -3.72
N VAL A 30 10.23 -12.91 -4.17
CA VAL A 30 9.32 -12.06 -3.38
C VAL A 30 8.09 -12.84 -2.92
N MET A 31 7.43 -13.58 -3.82
CA MET A 31 6.28 -14.41 -3.46
C MET A 31 6.61 -15.52 -2.46
N THR A 32 7.86 -16.00 -2.46
CA THR A 32 8.32 -17.03 -1.52
C THR A 32 8.94 -16.49 -0.23
N GLU A 33 8.90 -15.18 0.02
CA GLU A 33 9.49 -14.55 1.21
C GLU A 33 9.00 -15.20 2.52
N GLU A 34 7.72 -15.57 2.60
CA GLU A 34 7.13 -16.23 3.78
C GLU A 34 7.83 -17.57 4.12
N PHE A 35 8.24 -18.32 3.09
CA PHE A 35 8.88 -19.63 3.25
C PHE A 35 10.40 -19.55 3.35
N THR A 36 11.00 -18.59 2.64
CA THR A 36 12.46 -18.46 2.54
C THR A 36 13.05 -17.53 3.59
N HIS A 37 12.22 -16.69 4.22
CA HIS A 37 12.63 -15.55 5.05
C HIS A 37 13.63 -14.60 4.36
N MET A 38 13.74 -14.70 3.04
CA MET A 38 14.55 -13.78 2.25
C MET A 38 13.75 -12.51 2.04
N ARG A 39 14.15 -11.45 2.76
CA ARG A 39 13.61 -10.11 2.58
C ARG A 39 13.49 -9.73 1.10
N LYS A 40 12.29 -9.34 0.68
CA LYS A 40 11.91 -9.04 -0.70
C LYS A 40 12.77 -7.98 -1.39
N SER A 41 13.35 -7.03 -0.64
CA SER A 41 14.21 -5.99 -1.22
C SER A 41 15.46 -6.57 -1.92
N LYS A 42 16.03 -7.65 -1.39
CA LYS A 42 17.30 -8.23 -1.87
C LYS A 42 17.24 -8.69 -3.33
N PRO A 43 16.33 -9.62 -3.72
CA PRO A 43 16.28 -10.10 -5.10
C PRO A 43 15.90 -8.99 -6.09
N VAL A 44 15.00 -8.07 -5.69
CA VAL A 44 14.48 -7.05 -6.62
C VAL A 44 15.48 -5.93 -6.89
N ILE A 45 16.25 -5.49 -5.88
CA ILE A 45 17.35 -4.53 -6.10
C ILE A 45 18.40 -5.11 -7.06
N LEU A 46 18.76 -6.38 -6.85
CA LEU A 46 19.72 -7.05 -7.73
C LEU A 46 19.17 -7.13 -9.16
N ALA A 47 17.91 -7.51 -9.33
CA ALA A 47 17.26 -7.56 -10.63
C ALA A 47 17.24 -6.20 -11.32
N ALA A 48 16.89 -5.14 -10.60
CA ALA A 48 16.90 -3.77 -11.13
C ALA A 48 18.27 -3.38 -11.70
N GLY A 49 19.35 -3.64 -10.96
CA GLY A 49 20.71 -3.37 -11.42
C GLY A 49 21.09 -4.16 -12.67
N ILE A 50 20.75 -5.45 -12.72
CA ILE A 50 21.03 -6.29 -13.90
C ILE A 50 20.21 -5.83 -15.11
N ILE A 51 18.91 -5.55 -14.94
CA ILE A 51 18.04 -5.08 -16.02
C ILE A 51 18.57 -3.78 -16.61
N TRP A 52 18.96 -2.81 -15.77
CA TRP A 52 19.53 -1.55 -16.25
C TRP A 52 20.90 -1.72 -16.93
N ALA A 53 21.74 -2.64 -16.45
CA ALA A 53 22.98 -2.96 -17.15
C ALA A 53 22.73 -3.49 -18.56
N HIS A 54 21.73 -4.37 -18.72
CA HIS A 54 21.32 -4.87 -20.04
C HIS A 54 20.66 -3.79 -20.90
N ALA A 55 19.81 -2.94 -20.32
CA ALA A 55 19.17 -1.83 -21.01
C ALA A 55 20.20 -0.81 -21.52
N ALA A 56 21.24 -0.50 -20.74
CA ALA A 56 22.33 0.36 -21.16
C ALA A 56 23.13 -0.23 -22.33
N ILE A 57 23.39 -1.54 -22.33
CA ILE A 57 24.04 -2.23 -23.46
C ILE A 57 23.17 -2.15 -24.71
N LEU A 58 21.86 -2.40 -24.59
CA LEU A 58 20.91 -2.30 -25.69
C LEU A 58 20.81 -0.88 -26.25
N ALA A 59 20.77 0.13 -25.39
CA ALA A 59 20.77 1.54 -25.77
C ALA A 59 22.05 1.91 -26.54
N SER A 60 23.21 1.49 -26.04
CA SER A 60 24.50 1.69 -26.73
C SER A 60 24.54 1.02 -28.11
N GLN A 61 24.01 -0.20 -28.22
CA GLN A 61 23.93 -0.93 -29.50
C GLN A 61 22.99 -0.26 -30.51
N LYS A 62 21.89 0.36 -30.05
CA LYS A 62 20.95 1.14 -30.87
C LYS A 62 21.51 2.53 -31.24
N GLY A 63 22.67 2.92 -30.68
CA GLY A 63 23.28 4.24 -30.91
C GLY A 63 22.60 5.38 -30.15
N ILE A 64 21.88 5.08 -29.06
CA ILE A 64 21.30 6.09 -28.17
C ILE A 64 22.43 6.78 -27.40
N SER A 65 22.32 8.11 -27.25
CA SER A 65 23.30 8.89 -26.49
C SER A 65 23.27 8.53 -25.00
N VAL A 66 24.40 8.74 -24.33
CA VAL A 66 24.50 8.49 -22.88
C VAL A 66 23.56 9.42 -22.13
N GLU A 67 23.40 10.65 -22.62
CA GLU A 67 22.52 11.68 -22.06
C GLU A 67 21.05 11.23 -22.08
N ALA A 68 20.54 10.71 -23.20
CA ALA A 68 19.15 10.25 -23.30
C ALA A 68 18.88 9.04 -22.38
N MET A 69 19.86 8.15 -22.24
CA MET A 69 19.77 7.03 -21.28
C MET A 69 19.77 7.53 -19.83
N HIS A 70 20.60 8.52 -19.49
CA HIS A 70 20.60 9.16 -18.18
C HIS A 70 19.28 9.85 -17.86
N GLU A 71 18.66 10.54 -18.82
CA GLU A 71 17.34 11.16 -18.63
C GLU A 71 16.27 10.12 -18.28
N ALA A 72 16.26 8.97 -18.97
CA ALA A 72 15.35 7.85 -18.64
C ALA A 72 15.61 7.30 -17.23
N PHE A 73 16.87 7.19 -16.82
CA PHE A 73 17.24 6.74 -15.48
C PHE A 73 16.85 7.76 -14.40
N GLU A 74 17.11 9.05 -14.63
CA GLU A 74 16.78 10.16 -13.72
C GLU A 74 15.28 10.33 -13.54
N TYR A 75 14.48 10.07 -14.59
CA TYR A 75 13.02 10.02 -14.49
C TYR A 75 12.57 9.03 -13.40
N ASN A 76 13.06 7.78 -13.47
CA ASN A 76 12.74 6.74 -12.48
C ASN A 76 13.28 7.10 -11.09
N LEU A 77 14.48 7.69 -11.02
CA LEU A 77 15.05 8.16 -9.76
C LEU A 77 14.18 9.23 -9.09
N LYS A 78 13.66 10.17 -9.88
CA LYS A 78 12.79 11.23 -9.39
C LYS A 78 11.48 10.65 -8.84
N GLU A 79 10.81 9.79 -9.59
CA GLU A 79 9.57 9.13 -9.14
C GLU A 79 9.80 8.37 -7.83
N TYR A 80 10.87 7.58 -7.76
CA TYR A 80 11.25 6.88 -6.53
C TYR A 80 11.56 7.84 -5.38
N ALA A 81 12.33 8.91 -5.62
CA ALA A 81 12.73 9.84 -4.57
C ALA A 81 11.52 10.58 -3.96
N GLU A 82 10.57 11.02 -4.79
CA GLU A 82 9.34 11.65 -4.33
C GLU A 82 8.51 10.68 -3.47
N LEU A 83 8.36 9.44 -3.93
CA LEU A 83 7.65 8.39 -3.21
C LEU A 83 8.33 8.04 -1.88
N MET A 84 9.65 7.82 -1.90
CA MET A 84 10.45 7.45 -0.73
C MET A 84 10.38 8.54 0.35
N LEU A 85 10.55 9.81 -0.02
CA LEU A 85 10.48 10.92 0.93
C LEU A 85 9.10 11.04 1.56
N PHE A 86 8.04 10.86 0.76
CA PHE A 86 6.67 10.88 1.26
C PHE A 86 6.42 9.76 2.29
N LEU A 87 6.76 8.52 1.93
CA LEU A 87 6.54 7.35 2.78
C LEU A 87 7.39 7.38 4.04
N LEU A 88 8.64 7.85 3.96
CA LEU A 88 9.51 7.98 5.12
C LEU A 88 8.87 8.87 6.20
N VAL A 89 8.27 9.99 5.79
CA VAL A 89 7.57 10.88 6.71
C VAL A 89 6.32 10.21 7.28
N ALA A 90 5.48 9.61 6.43
CA ALA A 90 4.27 8.92 6.87
C ALA A 90 4.57 7.82 7.89
N MET A 91 5.53 6.93 7.58
CA MET A 91 6.00 5.88 8.49
C MET A 91 6.59 6.46 9.78
N THR A 92 7.29 7.59 9.72
CA THR A 92 7.83 8.25 10.92
C THR A 92 6.71 8.71 11.86
N TYR A 93 5.60 9.23 11.31
CA TYR A 93 4.41 9.60 12.09
C TYR A 93 3.73 8.37 12.70
N ILE A 94 3.54 7.31 11.93
CA ILE A 94 2.99 6.03 12.41
C ILE A 94 3.84 5.46 13.54
N ASN A 95 5.16 5.36 13.34
CA ASN A 95 6.10 4.89 14.36
C ASN A 95 6.11 5.76 15.61
N SER A 96 5.89 7.06 15.46
CA SER A 96 5.74 7.99 16.58
C SER A 96 4.44 7.76 17.35
N MET A 97 3.32 7.53 16.66
CA MET A 97 2.03 7.19 17.29
C MET A 97 2.08 5.83 18.01
N ALA A 98 2.72 4.84 17.40
CA ALA A 98 2.96 3.53 17.99
C ALA A 98 3.79 3.65 19.28
N GLU A 99 4.90 4.39 19.26
CA GLU A 99 5.73 4.63 20.45
C GLU A 99 4.94 5.33 21.56
N ARG A 100 3.98 6.19 21.21
CA ARG A 100 3.11 6.89 22.17
C ARG A 100 1.91 6.09 22.67
N ASN A 101 1.87 4.79 22.40
CA ASN A 101 0.78 3.87 22.76
C ASN A 101 -0.58 4.21 22.14
N VAL A 102 -0.65 4.98 21.05
CA VAL A 102 -1.94 5.31 20.40
C VAL A 102 -2.69 4.03 20.03
N PHE A 103 -1.99 3.12 19.37
CA PHE A 103 -2.53 1.87 18.87
C PHE A 103 -2.74 0.83 19.95
N GLU A 104 -1.82 0.77 20.92
CA GLU A 104 -1.92 -0.16 22.05
C GLU A 104 -3.07 0.24 23.00
N ALA A 105 -3.31 1.53 23.19
CA ALA A 105 -4.47 2.02 23.92
C ALA A 105 -5.79 1.69 23.19
N LEU A 106 -5.81 1.76 21.86
CA LEU A 106 -6.96 1.34 21.05
C LEU A 106 -7.22 -0.16 21.22
N ARG A 107 -6.17 -1.00 21.14
CA ARG A 107 -6.28 -2.44 21.41
C ARG A 107 -6.84 -2.69 22.80
N SER A 108 -6.19 -2.15 23.83
CA SER A 108 -6.60 -2.34 25.23
C SER A 108 -8.05 -1.86 25.46
N TRP A 109 -8.48 -0.78 24.82
CA TRP A 109 -9.88 -0.34 24.87
C TRP A 109 -10.85 -1.36 24.27
N LEU A 110 -10.54 -1.93 23.10
CA LEU A 110 -11.40 -2.92 22.43
C LEU A 110 -11.53 -4.21 23.25
N VAL A 111 -10.42 -4.73 23.78
CA VAL A 111 -10.43 -5.98 24.58
C VAL A 111 -11.25 -5.79 25.85
N ARG A 112 -11.07 -4.67 26.57
CA ARG A 112 -11.77 -4.40 27.85
C ARG A 112 -13.28 -4.15 27.69
N LYS A 113 -13.78 -3.91 26.47
CA LYS A 113 -15.21 -3.71 26.23
C LYS A 113 -16.02 -5.01 26.17
N GLN A 114 -15.36 -6.18 26.16
CA GLN A 114 -16.00 -7.50 26.16
C GLN A 114 -17.10 -7.64 25.09
N PHE A 115 -16.85 -7.10 23.90
CA PHE A 115 -17.77 -7.27 22.78
C PHE A 115 -17.74 -8.73 22.30
N GLY A 116 -18.91 -9.28 21.94
CA GLY A 116 -18.98 -10.59 21.28
C GLY A 116 -18.30 -10.59 19.90
N TYR A 117 -17.91 -11.78 19.40
CA TYR A 117 -17.10 -11.90 18.18
C TYR A 117 -17.73 -11.24 16.95
N ARG A 118 -19.04 -11.35 16.75
CA ARG A 118 -19.74 -10.66 15.65
C ARG A 118 -19.62 -9.13 15.72
N LYS A 119 -19.69 -8.57 16.93
CA LYS A 119 -19.56 -7.13 17.13
C LYS A 119 -18.10 -6.70 16.97
N LEU A 120 -17.15 -7.50 17.49
CA LEU A 120 -15.73 -7.28 17.26
C LEU A 120 -15.39 -7.29 15.78
N PHE A 121 -15.87 -8.28 15.02
CA PHE A 121 -15.68 -8.38 13.57
C PHE A 121 -16.08 -7.10 12.81
N LEU A 122 -17.24 -6.54 13.16
CA LEU A 122 -17.71 -5.29 12.55
C LEU A 122 -16.85 -4.09 12.98
N ILE A 123 -16.57 -3.97 14.28
CA ILE A 123 -15.81 -2.84 14.82
C ILE A 123 -14.38 -2.85 14.26
N THR A 124 -13.70 -3.99 14.26
CA THR A 124 -12.33 -4.10 13.75
C THR A 124 -12.28 -3.86 12.25
N GLY A 125 -13.23 -4.39 11.47
CA GLY A 125 -13.32 -4.11 10.03
C GLY A 125 -13.52 -2.63 9.72
N VAL A 126 -14.46 -1.96 10.40
CA VAL A 126 -14.72 -0.52 10.21
C VAL A 126 -13.52 0.32 10.63
N ILE A 127 -12.89 0.00 11.78
CA ILE A 127 -11.67 0.68 12.22
C ILE A 127 -10.58 0.52 11.17
N THR A 128 -10.33 -0.70 10.68
CA THR A 128 -9.30 -0.94 9.66
C THR A 128 -9.59 -0.19 8.36
N PHE A 129 -10.84 -0.17 7.90
CA PHE A 129 -11.24 0.57 6.70
C PHE A 129 -10.90 2.07 6.81
N PHE A 130 -11.27 2.72 7.91
CA PHE A 130 -10.95 4.14 8.07
C PHE A 130 -9.49 4.41 8.41
N LEU A 131 -8.86 3.55 9.22
CA LEU A 131 -7.45 3.68 9.57
C LEU A 131 -6.56 3.56 8.33
N SER A 132 -6.90 2.66 7.41
CA SER A 132 -6.17 2.47 6.15
C SER A 132 -6.33 3.62 5.17
N SER A 133 -7.21 4.60 5.41
CA SER A 133 -7.31 5.82 4.59
C SER A 133 -6.25 6.87 4.95
N VAL A 134 -5.55 6.69 6.07
CA VAL A 134 -4.53 7.62 6.58
C VAL A 134 -3.20 6.95 6.93
N ALA A 135 -3.23 5.64 7.20
CA ALA A 135 -2.06 4.80 7.39
C ALA A 135 -2.00 3.79 6.24
N ASP A 136 -0.80 3.31 5.92
CA ASP A 136 -0.65 2.28 4.89
C ASP A 136 -1.39 0.98 5.27
N ASN A 137 -1.82 0.23 4.25
CA ASN A 137 -2.65 -0.97 4.40
C ASN A 137 -2.03 -2.02 5.34
N LEU A 138 -0.69 -2.17 5.29
CA LEU A 138 0.04 -3.12 6.13
C LEU A 138 -0.02 -2.72 7.61
N THR A 139 0.28 -1.46 7.91
CA THR A 139 0.18 -0.89 9.26
C THR A 139 -1.23 -1.07 9.83
N ALA A 140 -2.26 -0.66 9.07
CA ALA A 140 -3.64 -0.73 9.54
C ALA A 140 -4.08 -2.18 9.83
N ALA A 141 -3.69 -3.12 8.96
CA ALA A 141 -4.00 -4.53 9.12
C ALA A 141 -3.30 -5.16 10.33
N LEU A 142 -1.98 -4.99 10.48
CA LEU A 142 -1.20 -5.61 11.57
C LEU A 142 -1.64 -5.12 12.96
N LEU A 143 -1.94 -3.83 13.04
CA LEU A 143 -2.38 -3.16 14.26
C LEU A 143 -3.71 -3.72 14.75
N VAL A 144 -4.72 -3.75 13.87
CA VAL A 144 -6.03 -4.27 14.24
C VAL A 144 -6.00 -5.81 14.31
N GLY A 145 -5.10 -6.45 13.56
CA GLY A 145 -4.80 -7.87 13.62
C GLY A 145 -4.33 -8.31 15.01
N ALA A 146 -3.50 -7.50 15.68
CA ALA A 146 -3.11 -7.74 17.07
C ALA A 146 -4.32 -7.75 18.02
N VAL A 147 -5.33 -6.91 17.77
CA VAL A 147 -6.60 -6.92 18.53
C VAL A 147 -7.35 -8.22 18.28
N VAL A 148 -7.51 -8.62 17.03
CA VAL A 148 -8.22 -9.86 16.65
C VAL A 148 -7.52 -11.09 17.24
N MET A 149 -6.19 -11.11 17.27
CA MET A 149 -5.42 -12.18 17.93
C MET A 149 -5.60 -12.20 19.45
N ALA A 150 -5.59 -11.03 20.09
CA ALA A 150 -5.74 -10.93 21.54
C ALA A 150 -7.14 -11.37 22.00
N VAL A 151 -8.20 -10.93 21.32
CA VAL A 151 -9.59 -11.29 21.67
C VAL A 151 -9.99 -12.68 21.18
N GLY A 152 -9.38 -13.16 20.09
CA GLY A 152 -9.68 -14.44 19.44
C GLY A 152 -8.71 -15.57 19.82
N ALA A 153 -7.95 -15.44 20.90
CA ALA A 153 -6.88 -16.37 21.25
C ALA A 153 -7.33 -17.84 21.27
N ASP A 154 -8.56 -18.11 21.70
CA ASP A 154 -9.12 -19.47 21.79
C ASP A 154 -10.13 -19.81 20.68
N ASN A 155 -10.33 -18.90 19.70
CA ASN A 155 -11.27 -19.12 18.60
C ASN A 155 -10.60 -18.89 17.24
N GLU A 156 -10.02 -19.97 16.70
CA GLU A 156 -9.35 -19.96 15.40
C GLU A 156 -10.28 -19.53 14.26
N LYS A 157 -11.55 -19.93 14.30
CA LYS A 157 -12.54 -19.57 13.27
C LYS A 157 -12.77 -18.05 13.23
N PHE A 158 -12.91 -17.40 14.39
CA PHE A 158 -13.02 -15.95 14.49
C PHE A 158 -11.73 -15.26 14.01
N VAL A 159 -10.55 -15.74 14.42
CA VAL A 159 -9.28 -15.16 13.97
C VAL A 159 -9.14 -15.24 12.46
N SER A 160 -9.40 -16.41 11.87
CA SER A 160 -9.30 -16.60 10.41
C SER A 160 -10.25 -15.67 9.66
N ILE A 161 -11.53 -15.61 10.03
CA ILE A 161 -12.53 -14.77 9.34
C ILE A 161 -12.25 -13.28 9.59
N GLY A 162 -11.84 -12.94 10.81
CA GLY A 162 -11.42 -11.60 11.19
C GLY A 162 -10.27 -11.12 10.31
N PHE A 163 -9.23 -11.92 10.14
CA PHE A 163 -8.05 -11.55 9.34
C PHE A 163 -8.40 -11.35 7.86
N VAL A 164 -9.22 -12.21 7.26
CA VAL A 164 -9.74 -12.01 5.89
C VAL A 164 -10.44 -10.65 5.78
N ASN A 165 -11.30 -10.34 6.75
CA ASN A 165 -12.02 -9.07 6.79
C ASN A 165 -11.09 -7.87 6.98
N LEU A 166 -9.99 -7.98 7.73
CA LEU A 166 -9.00 -6.92 7.86
C LEU A 166 -8.25 -6.67 6.55
N VAL A 167 -7.89 -7.73 5.80
CA VAL A 167 -7.23 -7.58 4.48
C VAL A 167 -8.14 -6.85 3.50
N VAL A 168 -9.42 -7.23 3.44
CA VAL A 168 -10.39 -6.56 2.57
C VAL A 168 -10.62 -5.12 3.01
N ALA A 169 -10.82 -4.90 4.31
CA ALA A 169 -11.05 -3.56 4.86
C ALA A 169 -9.86 -2.62 4.63
N ALA A 170 -8.63 -3.10 4.80
CA ALA A 170 -7.42 -2.29 4.62
C ALA A 170 -7.29 -1.84 3.16
N ASN A 171 -7.32 -2.78 2.22
CA ASN A 171 -7.17 -2.46 0.79
C ASN A 171 -8.31 -1.57 0.28
N ALA A 172 -9.56 -1.85 0.65
CA ALA A 172 -10.69 -1.00 0.29
C ALA A 172 -10.60 0.41 0.92
N GLY A 173 -10.19 0.47 2.18
CA GLY A 173 -10.02 1.71 2.94
C GLY A 173 -8.92 2.62 2.40
N GLY A 174 -7.83 2.05 1.90
CA GLY A 174 -6.73 2.81 1.29
C GLY A 174 -7.04 3.35 -0.09
N ALA A 175 -7.87 2.66 -0.89
CA ALA A 175 -8.08 2.98 -2.31
C ALA A 175 -8.78 4.32 -2.59
N PHE A 176 -9.50 4.91 -1.61
CA PHE A 176 -10.22 6.18 -1.82
C PHE A 176 -9.46 7.42 -1.33
N CYS A 177 -8.24 7.25 -0.80
CA CYS A 177 -7.45 8.37 -0.27
C CYS A 177 -5.97 8.23 -0.65
N PRO A 178 -5.33 9.27 -1.23
CA PRO A 178 -3.91 9.24 -1.59
C PRO A 178 -2.93 9.01 -0.44
N PHE A 179 -3.36 9.13 0.81
CA PHE A 179 -2.54 8.85 1.99
C PHE A 179 -2.71 7.44 2.53
N GLY A 180 -3.74 6.72 2.06
CA GLY A 180 -4.06 5.39 2.51
C GLY A 180 -3.29 4.29 1.78
N ASP A 181 -3.43 4.24 0.45
CA ASP A 181 -2.71 3.27 -0.38
C ASP A 181 -1.63 3.92 -1.26
N ILE A 182 -0.50 3.23 -1.39
CA ILE A 182 0.65 3.65 -2.19
C ILE A 182 0.26 3.75 -3.67
N THR A 183 -0.57 2.85 -4.16
CA THR A 183 -1.04 2.90 -5.56
C THR A 183 -1.84 4.17 -5.85
N THR A 184 -2.66 4.59 -4.89
CA THR A 184 -3.48 5.81 -4.97
C THR A 184 -2.61 7.06 -4.87
N LEU A 185 -1.59 7.04 -4.00
CA LEU A 185 -0.56 8.08 -3.93
C LEU A 185 0.15 8.27 -5.27
N MET A 186 0.52 7.18 -5.94
CA MET A 186 1.26 7.24 -7.21
C MET A 186 0.45 7.91 -8.32
N VAL A 187 -0.85 7.61 -8.42
CA VAL A 187 -1.77 8.27 -9.37
C VAL A 187 -1.89 9.77 -9.08
N TRP A 188 -1.99 10.13 -7.80
CA TRP A 188 -2.05 11.54 -7.39
C TRP A 188 -0.74 12.29 -7.66
N GLN A 189 0.41 11.67 -7.38
CA GLN A 189 1.73 12.24 -7.64
C GLN A 189 1.95 12.47 -9.13
N ALA A 190 1.60 11.47 -9.97
CA ALA A 190 1.66 11.54 -11.43
C ALA A 190 0.72 12.60 -12.03
N GLY A 191 -0.31 13.04 -11.28
CA GLY A 191 -1.20 14.13 -11.68
C GLY A 191 -2.35 13.70 -12.58
N TYR A 192 -2.71 12.42 -12.58
CA TYR A 192 -3.86 11.90 -13.32
C TYR A 192 -5.20 12.11 -12.62
N ALA A 193 -5.18 12.43 -11.31
CA ALA A 193 -6.35 12.81 -10.53
C ALA A 193 -5.96 13.82 -9.44
N GLU A 194 -6.88 14.70 -9.05
CA GLU A 194 -6.68 15.62 -7.92
C GLU A 194 -7.04 14.97 -6.59
N PHE A 195 -6.59 15.56 -5.47
CA PHE A 195 -6.81 15.00 -4.13
C PHE A 195 -8.29 14.72 -3.83
N PHE A 196 -9.19 15.63 -4.20
CA PHE A 196 -10.61 15.47 -3.91
C PHE A 196 -11.33 14.52 -4.88
N ASP A 197 -10.75 14.20 -6.04
CA ASP A 197 -11.35 13.25 -6.97
C ASP A 197 -11.41 11.85 -6.38
N PHE A 198 -10.44 11.46 -5.56
CA PHE A 198 -10.40 10.13 -4.94
C PHE A 198 -11.58 9.89 -3.97
N PHE A 199 -12.22 10.93 -3.42
CA PHE A 199 -13.42 10.74 -2.61
C PHE A 199 -14.62 10.20 -3.41
N LYS A 200 -14.61 10.31 -4.74
CA LYS A 200 -15.56 9.62 -5.63
C LYS A 200 -15.48 8.09 -5.49
N LEU A 201 -14.33 7.57 -5.06
CA LEU A 201 -14.12 6.15 -4.78
C LEU A 201 -14.59 5.71 -3.39
N PHE A 202 -14.98 6.64 -2.49
CA PHE A 202 -15.40 6.27 -1.13
C PHE A 202 -16.56 5.27 -1.13
N ILE A 203 -17.61 5.52 -1.93
CA ILE A 203 -18.77 4.62 -1.99
C ILE A 203 -18.42 3.29 -2.68
N PRO A 204 -17.73 3.26 -3.85
CA PRO A 204 -17.23 2.02 -4.44
C PRO A 204 -16.37 1.19 -3.48
N SER A 205 -15.41 1.82 -2.79
CA SER A 205 -14.55 1.18 -1.77
C SER A 205 -15.36 0.66 -0.58
N LEU A 206 -16.31 1.43 -0.07
CA LEU A 206 -17.18 1.00 1.02
C LEU A 206 -17.99 -0.25 0.60
N VAL A 207 -18.50 -0.29 -0.63
CA VAL A 207 -19.21 -1.45 -1.17
C VAL A 207 -18.28 -2.65 -1.34
N ASN A 208 -17.05 -2.41 -1.82
CA ASN A 208 -16.02 -3.46 -1.93
C ASN A 208 -15.81 -4.19 -0.60
N TYR A 209 -15.74 -3.44 0.50
CA TYR A 209 -15.61 -3.96 1.85
C TYR A 209 -16.91 -4.54 2.41
N ALA A 210 -18.03 -3.82 2.29
CA ALA A 210 -19.28 -4.14 2.96
C ALA A 210 -19.91 -5.44 2.44
N VAL A 211 -19.81 -5.73 1.14
CA VAL A 211 -20.36 -6.95 0.53
C VAL A 211 -19.75 -8.23 1.13
N PRO A 212 -18.42 -8.47 1.06
CA PRO A 212 -17.81 -9.65 1.67
C PRO A 212 -17.95 -9.65 3.19
N ALA A 213 -17.89 -8.49 3.87
CA ALA A 213 -18.10 -8.41 5.31
C ALA A 213 -19.51 -8.87 5.71
N ALA A 214 -20.54 -8.49 4.97
CA ALA A 214 -21.93 -8.90 5.21
C ALA A 214 -22.11 -10.41 5.01
N VAL A 215 -21.45 -11.01 4.00
CA VAL A 215 -21.48 -12.47 3.78
C VAL A 215 -20.73 -13.20 4.90
N MET A 216 -19.54 -12.74 5.26
CA MET A 216 -18.70 -13.33 6.32
C MET A 216 -19.33 -13.25 7.70
N TYR A 217 -20.09 -12.18 7.99
CA TYR A 217 -20.74 -11.94 9.27
C TYR A 217 -21.52 -13.16 9.78
N PHE A 218 -22.23 -13.87 8.90
CA PHE A 218 -23.02 -15.04 9.26
C PHE A 218 -22.18 -16.27 9.63
N ALA A 219 -20.92 -16.33 9.18
CA ALA A 219 -20.00 -17.40 9.57
C ALA A 219 -19.21 -17.08 10.85
N VAL A 220 -19.22 -15.82 11.31
CA VAL A 220 -18.58 -15.44 12.58
C VAL A 220 -19.33 -16.11 13.75
N PRO A 221 -18.61 -16.80 14.66
CA PRO A 221 -19.21 -17.42 15.84
C PRO A 221 -20.01 -16.42 16.68
N ASP A 222 -21.17 -16.84 17.17
CA ASP A 222 -22.00 -16.05 18.08
C ASP A 222 -21.63 -16.33 19.53
N GLU A 223 -20.35 -16.09 19.84
CA GLU A 223 -19.75 -16.35 21.15
C GLU A 223 -19.08 -15.08 21.67
N GLN A 224 -18.76 -15.07 22.96
CA GLN A 224 -18.00 -14.00 23.59
C GLN A 224 -16.56 -14.45 23.85
N PRO A 225 -15.58 -13.55 23.69
CA PRO A 225 -14.22 -13.75 24.20
C PRO A 225 -14.22 -14.03 25.71
N LEU A 226 -13.16 -14.69 26.19
CA LEU A 226 -12.90 -14.76 27.62
C LEU A 226 -12.70 -13.35 28.20
N GLU A 227 -13.14 -13.17 29.44
CA GLU A 227 -12.91 -11.91 30.15
C GLU A 227 -11.41 -11.69 30.35
N THR A 228 -10.98 -10.44 30.25
CA THR A 228 -9.61 -10.04 30.54
C THR A 228 -9.56 -9.12 31.75
N ASP A 229 -8.60 -9.36 32.64
CA ASP A 229 -8.22 -8.46 33.73
C ASP A 229 -7.07 -7.52 33.32
N GLU A 230 -6.83 -7.38 32.02
CA GLU A 230 -5.75 -6.54 31.50
C GLU A 230 -5.92 -5.08 31.94
N ALA A 231 -4.86 -4.54 32.56
CA ALA A 231 -4.80 -3.16 32.98
C ALA A 231 -4.94 -2.20 31.78
N ALA A 232 -5.56 -1.05 32.02
CA ALA A 232 -5.78 -0.09 30.96
C ALA A 232 -4.46 0.51 30.47
N VAL A 233 -4.15 0.32 29.18
CA VAL A 233 -3.03 1.02 28.55
C VAL A 233 -3.39 2.50 28.39
N VAL A 234 -2.52 3.36 28.91
CA VAL A 234 -2.68 4.81 28.88
C VAL A 234 -1.81 5.40 27.76
N LEU A 235 -2.35 6.43 27.09
CA LEU A 235 -1.61 7.22 26.12
C LEU A 235 -0.44 7.94 26.78
N LYS A 236 0.73 7.89 26.15
CA LYS A 236 1.88 8.70 26.62
C LYS A 236 1.62 10.19 26.35
N PRO A 237 2.24 11.11 27.11
CA PRO A 237 2.15 12.54 26.83
C PRO A 237 2.54 12.86 25.38
N GLY A 238 1.76 13.70 24.71
CA GLY A 238 1.98 14.07 23.30
C GLY A 238 1.32 13.15 22.27
N ALA A 239 0.70 12.02 22.67
CA ALA A 239 0.10 11.07 21.73
C ALA A 239 -0.94 11.73 20.79
N LEU A 240 -1.93 12.42 21.36
CA LEU A 240 -2.99 13.08 20.58
C LEU A 240 -2.45 14.25 19.74
N GLN A 241 -1.44 14.95 20.24
CA GLN A 241 -0.78 16.03 19.51
C GLN A 241 -0.05 15.49 18.28
N ILE A 242 0.61 14.33 18.37
CA ILE A 242 1.23 13.70 17.20
C ILE A 242 0.17 13.31 16.15
N CYS A 243 -0.98 12.78 16.57
CA CYS A 243 -2.09 12.51 15.63
C CYS A 243 -2.57 13.80 14.95
N GLY A 244 -2.76 14.89 15.70
CA GLY A 244 -3.13 16.20 15.15
C GLY A 244 -2.08 16.78 14.20
N LEU A 245 -0.79 16.63 14.53
CA LEU A 245 0.32 17.05 13.67
C LEU A 245 0.40 16.23 12.38
N PHE A 246 0.04 14.95 12.42
CA PHE A 246 -0.02 14.14 11.20
C PHE A 246 -1.13 14.64 10.28
N LEU A 247 -2.33 14.87 10.81
CA LEU A 247 -3.44 15.47 10.04
C LEU A 247 -3.05 16.84 9.46
N LEU A 248 -2.37 17.68 10.24
CA LEU A 248 -1.89 18.98 9.75
C LEU A 248 -0.85 18.83 8.63
N THR A 249 -0.02 17.80 8.70
CA THR A 249 0.98 17.47 7.67
C THR A 249 0.33 17.04 6.37
N ILE A 250 -0.71 16.20 6.45
CA ILE A 250 -1.55 15.80 5.31
C ILE A 250 -2.14 17.04 4.65
N VAL A 251 -2.78 17.92 5.43
CA VAL A 251 -3.34 19.19 4.93
C VAL A 251 -2.26 20.05 4.27
N THR A 252 -1.07 20.10 4.85
CA THR A 252 0.07 20.86 4.29
C THR A 252 0.53 20.28 2.96
N ALA A 253 0.67 18.95 2.85
CA ALA A 253 1.05 18.26 1.61
C ALA A 253 0.04 18.50 0.48
N VAL A 254 -1.25 18.41 0.78
CA VAL A 254 -2.33 18.72 -0.19
C VAL A 254 -2.28 20.18 -0.61
N SER A 255 -2.13 21.11 0.35
CA SER A 255 -2.05 22.55 0.08
C SER A 255 -0.83 22.91 -0.78
N PHE A 256 0.32 22.27 -0.57
CA PHE A 256 1.52 22.47 -1.38
C PHE A 256 1.32 22.01 -2.82
N LYS A 257 0.68 20.85 -3.02
CA LYS A 257 0.40 20.31 -4.37
C LYS A 257 -0.64 21.13 -5.12
N GLN A 258 -1.79 21.40 -4.51
CA GLN A 258 -2.90 22.08 -5.19
C GLN A 258 -2.75 23.60 -5.24
N GLY A 259 -2.25 24.22 -4.16
CA GLY A 259 -2.09 25.68 -4.09
C GLY A 259 -0.78 26.16 -4.68
N LEU A 260 0.34 25.53 -4.29
CA LEU A 260 1.69 25.98 -4.68
C LEU A 260 2.27 25.25 -5.89
N HIS A 261 1.58 24.22 -6.41
CA HIS A 261 2.05 23.38 -7.52
C HIS A 261 3.40 22.69 -7.24
N LEU A 262 3.74 22.49 -5.95
CA LEU A 262 4.93 21.77 -5.53
C LEU A 262 4.63 20.27 -5.35
N PRO A 263 5.61 19.37 -5.51
CA PRO A 263 5.41 17.96 -5.23
C PRO A 263 4.95 17.72 -3.76
N PRO A 264 4.06 16.75 -3.50
CA PRO A 264 3.47 16.55 -2.18
C PRO A 264 4.51 16.24 -1.08
N PHE A 265 5.62 15.59 -1.45
CA PHE A 265 6.70 15.27 -0.51
C PHE A 265 7.25 16.52 0.19
N MET A 266 7.21 17.70 -0.45
CA MET A 266 7.70 18.94 0.15
C MET A 266 6.87 19.32 1.38
N GLY A 267 5.54 19.24 1.29
CA GLY A 267 4.67 19.49 2.43
C GLY A 267 4.80 18.43 3.52
N MET A 268 5.05 17.16 3.13
CA MET A 268 5.37 16.10 4.09
C MET A 268 6.67 16.42 4.87
N MET A 269 7.73 16.86 4.18
CA MET A 269 9.00 17.21 4.81
C MET A 269 8.88 18.40 5.77
N VAL A 270 8.03 19.39 5.44
CA VAL A 270 7.69 20.47 6.38
C VAL A 270 7.02 19.90 7.62
N GLY A 271 6.06 18.98 7.47
CA GLY A 271 5.43 18.27 8.58
C GLY A 271 6.42 17.50 9.45
N LEU A 272 7.35 16.75 8.84
CA LEU A 272 8.42 16.06 9.56
C LEU A 272 9.25 17.03 10.41
N SER A 273 9.59 18.20 9.87
CA SER A 273 10.31 19.25 10.62
C SER A 273 9.51 19.71 11.85
N VAL A 274 8.19 19.93 11.69
CA VAL A 274 7.31 20.29 12.82
C VAL A 274 7.25 19.16 13.86
N LEU A 275 7.20 17.89 13.44
CA LEU A 275 7.29 16.75 14.35
C LEU A 275 8.64 16.71 15.09
N MET A 276 9.75 17.01 14.42
CA MET A 276 11.08 17.07 15.03
C MET A 276 11.15 18.19 16.09
N LEU A 277 10.60 19.37 15.81
CA LEU A 277 10.50 20.47 16.77
C LEU A 277 9.61 20.09 17.97
N TYR A 278 8.48 19.44 17.71
CA TYR A 278 7.60 18.95 18.78
C TYR A 278 8.27 17.83 19.60
N GLY A 279 9.02 16.96 18.94
CA GLY A 279 9.81 15.92 19.59
C GLY A 279 10.88 16.50 20.53
N PHE A 280 11.55 17.58 20.11
CA PHE A 280 12.47 18.33 20.97
C PHE A 280 11.75 18.92 22.19
N TYR A 281 10.57 19.52 22.00
CA TYR A 281 9.73 20.01 23.10
C TYR A 281 9.36 18.90 24.10
N LEU A 282 8.94 17.73 23.61
CA LEU A 282 8.61 16.58 24.47
C LEU A 282 9.83 16.08 25.25
N LYS A 283 10.98 15.99 24.60
CA LYS A 283 12.24 15.58 25.22
C LYS A 283 12.69 16.54 26.32
N LYS A 284 12.38 17.84 26.20
CA LYS A 284 12.71 18.84 27.22
C LYS A 284 11.75 18.81 28.41
N ASN A 285 10.45 18.65 28.15
CA ASN A 285 9.41 18.88 29.16
C ASN A 285 8.87 17.60 29.83
N HIS A 286 9.09 16.43 29.23
CA HIS A 286 8.51 15.16 29.70
C HIS A 286 9.55 14.05 29.85
N ARG A 287 10.83 14.41 29.98
CA ARG A 287 11.90 13.43 30.26
C ARG A 287 11.93 13.14 31.75
N ALA A 288 11.51 11.94 32.13
CA ALA A 288 11.78 11.40 33.46
C ALA A 288 13.28 11.07 33.61
N GLU A 289 13.81 11.19 34.83
CA GLU A 289 15.19 10.76 35.12
C GLU A 289 15.37 9.27 34.80
N GLY A 290 16.38 8.94 33.98
CA GLY A 290 16.68 7.57 33.56
C GLY A 290 16.00 7.10 32.26
N GLU A 291 15.00 7.81 31.72
CA GLU A 291 14.34 7.43 30.47
C GLU A 291 15.03 8.01 29.22
N LYS A 292 15.05 7.21 28.14
CA LYS A 292 15.38 7.70 26.80
C LYS A 292 14.19 8.56 26.32
N GLY A 293 14.37 9.88 26.33
CA GLY A 293 13.36 10.80 25.82
C GLY A 293 13.03 10.54 24.34
N PHE A 294 11.86 10.99 23.91
CA PHE A 294 11.41 10.84 22.53
C PHE A 294 12.39 11.45 21.54
N ASP A 295 12.70 10.67 20.50
CA ASP A 295 13.65 11.05 19.46
C ASP A 295 13.13 10.58 18.11
N VAL A 296 12.82 11.56 17.25
CA VAL A 296 12.29 11.32 15.91
C VAL A 296 13.28 10.54 15.06
N PHE A 297 14.60 10.70 15.25
CA PHE A 297 15.59 9.94 14.48
C PHE A 297 15.55 8.45 14.78
N ASN A 298 15.19 8.05 16.01
CA ASN A 298 14.92 6.64 16.29
C ASN A 298 13.70 6.17 15.48
N LYS A 299 12.66 6.99 15.32
CA LYS A 299 11.46 6.62 14.54
C LYS A 299 11.74 6.52 13.04
N VAL A 300 12.63 7.35 12.52
CA VAL A 300 13.17 7.26 11.14
C VAL A 300 14.02 6.00 10.96
N ARG A 301 14.86 5.67 11.94
CA ARG A 301 15.64 4.41 11.92
C ARG A 301 14.73 3.18 11.96
N ASP A 302 13.66 3.25 12.74
CA ASP A 302 12.68 2.18 12.90
C ASP A 302 11.67 2.12 11.71
N ALA A 303 11.84 2.95 10.66
CA ALA A 303 11.03 2.89 9.45
C ALA A 303 11.24 1.57 8.69
N GLU A 304 10.28 1.21 7.84
CA GLU A 304 10.32 -0.01 7.04
C GLU A 304 11.28 0.11 5.85
N TRP A 305 12.59 0.14 6.14
CA TRP A 305 13.63 0.26 5.11
C TRP A 305 13.59 -0.85 4.07
N ASP A 306 13.16 -2.06 4.46
CA ASP A 306 12.99 -3.15 3.50
C ASP A 306 11.92 -2.83 2.46
N THR A 307 10.80 -2.26 2.90
CA THR A 307 9.69 -1.81 2.04
C THR A 307 10.14 -0.68 1.11
N LEU A 308 10.88 0.32 1.60
CA LEU A 308 11.42 1.40 0.76
C LEU A 308 12.41 0.88 -0.30
N LEU A 309 13.32 -0.01 0.08
CA LEU A 309 14.29 -0.63 -0.83
C LEU A 309 13.65 -1.59 -1.83
N PHE A 310 12.57 -2.26 -1.44
CA PHE A 310 11.74 -3.04 -2.36
C PHE A 310 11.13 -2.15 -3.44
N PHE A 311 10.59 -0.98 -3.08
CA PHE A 311 10.04 -0.03 -4.07
C PHE A 311 11.11 0.52 -5.00
N PHE A 312 12.32 0.80 -4.51
CA PHE A 312 13.45 1.12 -5.39
C PHE A 312 13.65 0.03 -6.45
N GLY A 313 13.74 -1.23 -6.00
CA GLY A 313 13.91 -2.36 -6.91
C GLY A 313 12.78 -2.46 -7.94
N VAL A 314 11.52 -2.33 -7.51
CA VAL A 314 10.36 -2.42 -8.40
C VAL A 314 10.33 -1.29 -9.42
N VAL A 315 10.45 -0.03 -8.97
CA VAL A 315 10.44 1.16 -9.83
C VAL A 315 11.53 1.05 -10.89
N PHE A 316 12.76 0.72 -10.49
CA PHE A 316 13.86 0.61 -11.45
C PHE A 316 13.75 -0.62 -12.35
N ALA A 317 13.32 -1.78 -11.85
CA ALA A 317 13.18 -2.97 -12.68
C ALA A 317 12.09 -2.79 -13.75
N VAL A 318 10.91 -2.29 -13.36
CA VAL A 318 9.82 -2.01 -14.29
C VAL A 318 10.17 -0.84 -15.22
N GLY A 319 10.82 0.22 -14.72
CA GLY A 319 11.33 1.32 -15.52
C GLY A 319 12.32 0.87 -16.59
N GLY A 320 13.23 -0.05 -16.24
CA GLY A 320 14.17 -0.65 -17.20
C GLY A 320 13.48 -1.51 -18.26
N LEU A 321 12.45 -2.28 -17.88
CA LEU A 321 11.61 -3.02 -18.84
C LEU A 321 10.81 -2.08 -19.75
N GLY A 322 10.32 -0.97 -19.20
CA GLY A 322 9.68 0.12 -19.93
C GLY A 322 10.63 0.72 -20.96
N TYR A 323 11.87 1.04 -20.55
CA TYR A 323 12.90 1.57 -21.46
C TYR A 323 13.25 0.59 -22.58
N ILE A 324 13.25 -0.72 -22.31
CA ILE A 324 13.45 -1.75 -23.36
C ILE A 324 12.26 -1.79 -24.35
N GLY A 325 11.05 -1.42 -23.93
CA GLY A 325 9.83 -1.35 -24.74
C GLY A 325 8.72 -2.34 -24.35
N TYR A 326 8.85 -3.05 -23.21
CA TYR A 326 7.84 -4.04 -22.82
C TYR A 326 6.53 -3.40 -22.37
N LEU A 327 6.57 -2.21 -21.77
CA LEU A 327 5.35 -1.51 -21.36
C LEU A 327 4.54 -1.04 -22.56
N GLU A 328 5.20 -0.65 -23.66
CA GLU A 328 4.52 -0.31 -24.92
C GLU A 328 3.80 -1.53 -25.51
N LEU A 329 4.44 -2.70 -25.53
CA LEU A 329 3.81 -3.95 -25.96
C LEU A 329 2.58 -4.31 -25.12
N LEU A 330 2.70 -4.19 -23.79
CA LEU A 330 1.59 -4.44 -22.87
C LEU A 330 0.47 -3.43 -23.04
N SER A 331 0.80 -2.16 -23.23
CA SER A 331 -0.15 -1.07 -23.48
C SER A 331 -0.99 -1.36 -24.72
N GLY A 332 -0.35 -1.66 -25.85
CA GLY A 332 -1.07 -2.00 -27.10
C GLY A 332 -1.91 -3.28 -26.99
N ALA A 333 -1.41 -4.30 -26.27
CA ALA A 333 -2.17 -5.53 -26.08
C ALA A 333 -3.40 -5.34 -25.18
N MET A 334 -3.28 -4.57 -24.10
CA MET A 334 -4.33 -4.41 -23.10
C MET A 334 -5.26 -3.24 -23.41
N TYR A 335 -4.72 -2.03 -23.54
CA TYR A 335 -5.52 -0.82 -23.62
C TYR A 335 -6.03 -0.54 -25.04
N ASP A 336 -5.19 -0.71 -26.07
CA ASP A 336 -5.64 -0.56 -27.46
C ASP A 336 -6.48 -1.76 -27.93
N GLY A 337 -6.11 -2.97 -27.48
CA GLY A 337 -6.78 -4.21 -27.86
C GLY A 337 -8.10 -4.48 -27.14
N LEU A 338 -8.13 -4.39 -25.79
CA LEU A 338 -9.30 -4.76 -24.98
C LEU A 338 -10.15 -3.55 -24.56
N GLY A 339 -9.61 -2.34 -24.71
CA GLY A 339 -10.17 -1.10 -24.19
C GLY A 339 -9.86 -0.87 -22.70
N ALA A 340 -9.79 0.40 -22.30
CA ALA A 340 -9.38 0.82 -20.96
C ALA A 340 -10.18 0.16 -19.83
N THR A 341 -11.51 0.05 -19.95
CA THR A 341 -12.33 -0.56 -18.89
C THR A 341 -12.01 -2.03 -18.66
N THR A 342 -11.91 -2.82 -19.74
CA THR A 342 -11.54 -4.24 -19.62
C THR A 342 -10.13 -4.38 -19.06
N ALA A 343 -9.18 -3.58 -19.58
CA ALA A 343 -7.80 -3.56 -19.11
C ALA A 343 -7.73 -3.24 -17.60
N ASN A 344 -8.40 -2.20 -17.14
CA ASN A 344 -8.41 -1.77 -15.74
C ASN A 344 -9.01 -2.83 -14.80
N ILE A 345 -10.06 -3.54 -15.23
CA ILE A 345 -10.64 -4.66 -14.48
C ILE A 345 -9.66 -5.83 -14.41
N LEU A 346 -8.95 -6.14 -15.51
CA LEU A 346 -7.95 -7.20 -15.54
C LEU A 346 -6.71 -6.85 -14.71
N VAL A 347 -6.29 -5.59 -14.70
CA VAL A 347 -5.20 -5.07 -13.86
C VAL A 347 -5.45 -5.40 -12.39
N GLY A 348 -6.67 -5.19 -11.89
CA GLY A 348 -7.00 -5.56 -10.51
C GLY A 348 -7.00 -7.07 -10.26
N ILE A 349 -7.40 -7.89 -11.25
CA ILE A 349 -7.30 -9.36 -11.13
C ILE A 349 -5.84 -9.81 -11.12
N ILE A 350 -4.99 -9.22 -11.97
CA ILE A 350 -3.53 -9.46 -11.98
C ILE A 350 -2.93 -9.09 -10.63
N SER A 351 -3.44 -8.02 -10.00
CA SER A 351 -3.04 -7.60 -8.67
C SER A 351 -3.33 -8.62 -7.56
N ALA A 352 -4.14 -9.66 -7.82
CA ALA A 352 -4.33 -10.75 -6.87
C ALA A 352 -3.10 -11.66 -6.76
N ILE A 353 -2.21 -11.65 -7.76
CA ILE A 353 -1.05 -12.53 -7.85
C ILE A 353 0.24 -11.71 -7.68
N VAL A 354 0.27 -10.54 -8.31
CA VAL A 354 1.38 -9.58 -8.24
C VAL A 354 0.94 -8.45 -7.32
N ASP A 355 1.79 -8.04 -6.38
CA ASP A 355 1.53 -6.90 -5.51
C ASP A 355 1.10 -5.66 -6.33
N ASN A 356 0.19 -4.89 -5.77
CA ASN A 356 -0.51 -3.80 -6.47
C ASN A 356 0.44 -2.68 -6.92
N ILE A 357 1.58 -2.50 -6.25
CA ILE A 357 2.57 -1.44 -6.53
C ILE A 357 3.29 -1.63 -7.87
N PRO A 358 3.98 -2.76 -8.16
CA PRO A 358 4.55 -3.02 -9.48
C PRO A 358 3.54 -2.90 -10.62
N VAL A 359 2.32 -3.37 -10.39
CA VAL A 359 1.23 -3.33 -11.37
C VAL A 359 0.83 -1.89 -11.67
N MET A 360 0.57 -1.09 -10.64
CA MET A 360 0.21 0.33 -10.79
C MET A 360 1.36 1.14 -11.42
N PHE A 361 2.61 0.87 -11.01
CA PHE A 361 3.79 1.52 -11.60
C PHE A 361 3.90 1.23 -13.10
N ALA A 362 3.65 -0.02 -13.51
CA ALA A 362 3.65 -0.40 -14.91
C ALA A 362 2.58 0.36 -15.70
N VAL A 363 1.34 0.44 -15.19
CA VAL A 363 0.25 1.20 -15.83
C VAL A 363 0.60 2.67 -15.99
N LEU A 364 1.16 3.31 -14.96
CA LEU A 364 1.59 4.71 -15.04
C LEU A 364 2.66 4.93 -16.12
N ASN A 365 3.57 3.98 -16.28
CA ASN A 365 4.66 4.03 -17.26
C ASN A 365 4.26 3.50 -18.66
N MET A 366 3.03 3.01 -18.85
CA MET A 366 2.48 2.72 -20.19
C MET A 366 2.05 3.99 -20.93
N ASN A 367 1.96 5.14 -20.24
CA ASN A 367 1.54 6.43 -20.78
C ASN A 367 0.21 6.34 -21.55
N VAL A 368 -0.76 5.62 -20.98
CA VAL A 368 -2.10 5.44 -21.55
C VAL A 368 -2.90 6.73 -21.43
N ASP A 369 -3.52 7.16 -22.52
CA ASP A 369 -4.44 8.30 -22.51
C ASP A 369 -5.83 7.81 -22.10
N MET A 370 -6.22 8.14 -20.87
CA MET A 370 -7.54 7.81 -20.35
C MET A 370 -8.09 8.92 -19.45
N ASP A 371 -9.41 9.05 -19.44
CA ASP A 371 -10.09 10.08 -18.65
C ASP A 371 -10.02 9.80 -17.14
N LEU A 372 -10.47 10.77 -16.35
CA LEU A 372 -10.50 10.66 -14.89
C LEU A 372 -11.32 9.44 -14.43
N TYR A 373 -12.40 9.09 -15.14
CA TYR A 373 -13.23 7.94 -14.79
C TYR A 373 -12.44 6.63 -14.85
N GLN A 374 -11.63 6.43 -15.89
CA GLN A 374 -10.78 5.25 -16.04
C GLN A 374 -9.60 5.27 -15.07
N TRP A 375 -8.99 6.43 -14.79
CA TRP A 375 -7.95 6.55 -13.77
C TRP A 375 -8.46 6.17 -12.38
N LEU A 376 -9.65 6.64 -12.01
CA LEU A 376 -10.29 6.24 -10.76
C LEU A 376 -10.66 4.74 -10.77
N LEU A 377 -11.08 4.18 -11.91
CA LEU A 377 -11.36 2.76 -12.04
C LEU A 377 -10.10 1.92 -11.80
N VAL A 378 -8.97 2.24 -12.44
CA VAL A 378 -7.73 1.48 -12.24
C VAL A 378 -7.18 1.63 -10.83
N THR A 379 -7.32 2.81 -10.22
CA THR A 379 -6.96 3.02 -8.81
C THR A 379 -7.78 2.10 -7.90
N LEU A 380 -9.10 2.06 -8.10
CA LEU A 380 -9.99 1.18 -7.33
C LEU A 380 -9.63 -0.29 -7.54
N THR A 381 -9.54 -0.74 -8.79
CA THR A 381 -9.35 -2.16 -9.11
C THR A 381 -7.96 -2.66 -8.71
N ALA A 382 -6.90 -1.89 -8.94
CA ALA A 382 -5.56 -2.23 -8.49
C ALA A 382 -5.46 -2.20 -6.96
N GLY A 383 -6.06 -1.21 -6.30
CA GLY A 383 -6.05 -1.09 -4.84
C GLY A 383 -6.75 -2.26 -4.14
N VAL A 384 -7.93 -2.67 -4.61
CA VAL A 384 -8.74 -3.72 -3.98
C VAL A 384 -8.49 -5.14 -4.54
N GLY A 385 -7.90 -5.24 -5.72
CA GLY A 385 -7.64 -6.50 -6.41
C GLY A 385 -6.74 -7.46 -5.62
N GLY A 386 -5.76 -6.91 -4.91
CA GLY A 386 -4.89 -7.66 -4.00
C GLY A 386 -5.60 -8.40 -2.86
N SER A 387 -6.87 -8.09 -2.57
CA SER A 387 -7.66 -8.83 -1.59
C SER A 387 -8.19 -10.17 -2.10
N LEU A 388 -8.21 -10.43 -3.41
CA LEU A 388 -8.78 -11.65 -3.98
C LEU A 388 -8.04 -12.92 -3.51
N LEU A 389 -6.72 -12.82 -3.32
CA LEU A 389 -5.87 -13.87 -2.76
C LEU A 389 -5.01 -13.28 -1.64
N SER A 390 -4.73 -14.02 -0.57
CA SER A 390 -3.97 -13.50 0.58
C SER A 390 -2.54 -13.07 0.25
N VAL A 391 -1.96 -13.63 -0.81
CA VAL A 391 -0.61 -13.30 -1.30
C VAL A 391 -0.57 -12.07 -2.20
N GLY A 392 -1.73 -11.60 -2.70
CA GLY A 392 -1.83 -10.45 -3.60
C GLY A 392 -1.68 -9.09 -2.92
N SER A 393 -1.52 -9.06 -1.60
CA SER A 393 -1.37 -7.83 -0.83
C SER A 393 -0.42 -8.03 0.34
N ALA A 394 0.43 -7.03 0.60
CA ALA A 394 1.34 -7.01 1.74
C ALA A 394 0.61 -7.24 3.09
N ALA A 395 -0.60 -6.69 3.26
CA ALA A 395 -1.42 -6.89 4.44
C ALA A 395 -1.80 -8.37 4.65
N GLY A 396 -2.15 -9.07 3.57
CA GLY A 396 -2.51 -10.49 3.61
C GLY A 396 -1.33 -11.37 3.99
N VAL A 397 -0.16 -11.15 3.38
CA VAL A 397 1.08 -11.89 3.71
C VAL A 397 1.49 -11.65 5.16
N ALA A 398 1.48 -10.39 5.62
CA ALA A 398 1.90 -10.07 6.97
C ALA A 398 0.96 -10.63 8.05
N LEU A 399 -0.35 -10.59 7.80
CA LEU A 399 -1.33 -11.21 8.70
C LEU A 399 -1.19 -12.74 8.74
N MET A 400 -0.84 -13.42 7.64
CA MET A 400 -0.52 -14.85 7.68
C MET A 400 0.64 -15.13 8.64
N GLY A 401 1.72 -14.35 8.54
CA GLY A 401 2.86 -14.43 9.45
C GLY A 401 2.52 -14.12 10.92
N GLN A 402 1.63 -13.16 11.18
CA GLN A 402 1.21 -12.79 12.54
C GLN A 402 0.25 -13.81 13.19
N SER A 403 -0.51 -14.56 12.38
CA SER A 403 -1.64 -15.37 12.85
C SER A 403 -1.26 -16.64 13.63
N ASN A 404 0.02 -17.01 13.66
CA ASN A 404 0.49 -18.29 14.20
C ASN A 404 -0.29 -19.48 13.62
N HIS A 405 -0.39 -19.53 12.28
CA HIS A 405 -1.11 -20.54 11.48
C HIS A 405 -2.65 -20.54 11.54
N LYS A 406 -3.28 -19.64 12.31
CA LYS A 406 -4.75 -19.53 12.38
C LYS A 406 -5.38 -18.91 11.13
N TYR A 407 -4.60 -18.15 10.36
CA TYR A 407 -5.01 -17.59 9.07
C TYR A 407 -3.98 -18.02 8.02
N THR A 408 -4.47 -18.61 6.93
CA THR A 408 -3.65 -19.24 5.89
C THR A 408 -4.19 -18.88 4.50
N PHE A 409 -3.39 -19.11 3.47
CA PHE A 409 -3.83 -18.97 2.08
C PHE A 409 -5.15 -19.71 1.81
N PHE A 410 -5.26 -20.96 2.27
CA PHE A 410 -6.47 -21.76 2.06
C PHE A 410 -7.67 -21.26 2.86
N SER A 411 -7.46 -20.71 4.06
CA SER A 411 -8.57 -20.14 4.83
C SER A 411 -9.07 -18.83 4.22
N HIS A 412 -8.19 -18.04 3.60
CA HIS A 412 -8.56 -16.88 2.78
C HIS A 412 -9.30 -17.30 1.49
N LEU A 413 -8.78 -18.30 0.79
CA LEU A 413 -9.30 -18.77 -0.49
C LEU A 413 -10.77 -19.21 -0.40
N LYS A 414 -11.20 -19.74 0.76
CA LYS A 414 -12.62 -20.06 1.02
C LYS A 414 -13.56 -18.87 0.87
N TRP A 415 -13.06 -17.66 1.10
CA TRP A 415 -13.81 -16.41 1.05
C TRP A 415 -13.62 -15.64 -0.26
N THR A 416 -12.71 -16.07 -1.14
CA THR A 416 -12.49 -15.45 -2.46
C THR A 416 -13.79 -15.24 -3.26
N PRO A 417 -14.80 -16.14 -3.28
CA PRO A 417 -16.06 -15.87 -3.97
C PRO A 417 -16.81 -14.64 -3.43
N ALA A 418 -16.83 -14.44 -2.11
CA ALA A 418 -17.46 -13.27 -1.49
C ALA A 418 -16.65 -11.99 -1.79
N ILE A 419 -15.32 -12.08 -1.74
CA ILE A 419 -14.40 -10.98 -2.06
C ILE A 419 -14.53 -10.58 -3.54
N ALA A 420 -14.59 -11.55 -4.45
CA ALA A 420 -14.84 -11.32 -5.87
C ALA A 420 -16.22 -10.69 -6.11
N GLY A 421 -17.23 -11.06 -5.32
CA GLY A 421 -18.52 -10.37 -5.30
C GLY A 421 -18.39 -8.90 -4.90
N GLY A 422 -17.58 -8.60 -3.86
CA GLY A 422 -17.24 -7.22 -3.47
C GLY A 422 -16.51 -6.45 -4.58
N TYR A 423 -15.52 -7.07 -5.22
CA TYR A 423 -14.77 -6.53 -6.35
C TYR A 423 -15.69 -6.13 -7.52
N ALA A 424 -16.56 -7.06 -7.95
CA ALA A 424 -17.52 -6.80 -9.02
C ALA A 424 -18.55 -5.72 -8.61
N ALA A 425 -19.06 -5.77 -7.38
CA ALA A 425 -20.01 -4.79 -6.86
C ALA A 425 -19.40 -3.38 -6.80
N SER A 426 -18.15 -3.24 -6.40
CA SER A 426 -17.47 -1.94 -6.37
C SER A 426 -17.26 -1.34 -7.75
N ILE A 427 -16.91 -2.18 -8.74
CA ILE A 427 -16.80 -1.75 -10.15
C ILE A 427 -18.16 -1.29 -10.68
N PHE A 428 -19.22 -2.07 -10.40
CA PHE A 428 -20.57 -1.71 -10.81
C PHE A 428 -21.04 -0.40 -10.17
N VAL A 429 -20.74 -0.18 -8.89
CA VAL A 429 -21.08 1.06 -8.20
C VAL A 429 -20.28 2.24 -8.74
N HIS A 430 -19.00 2.07 -9.04
CA HIS A 430 -18.19 3.08 -9.73
C HIS A 430 -18.82 3.47 -11.07
N TYR A 431 -19.23 2.47 -11.86
CA TYR A 431 -19.94 2.70 -13.12
C TYR A 431 -21.27 3.44 -12.95
N LEU A 432 -21.99 3.27 -11.84
CA LEU A 432 -23.28 3.94 -11.64
C LEU A 432 -23.18 5.40 -11.20
N ILE A 433 -22.14 5.75 -10.43
CA ILE A 433 -22.11 7.05 -9.74
C ILE A 433 -21.01 7.98 -10.26
N ASN A 434 -20.01 7.45 -10.97
CA ASN A 434 -18.86 8.22 -11.44
C ASN A 434 -18.75 8.31 -12.98
N SER A 435 -19.66 7.65 -13.70
CA SER A 435 -19.75 7.63 -15.17
C SER A 435 -20.16 8.97 -15.78
#